data_AF-A0A8T4SL27-F1
#
_entry.id   AF-A0A8T4SL27-F1
#
_cell.length_a   1.000
_cell.length_b   1.000
_cell.length_c   1.000
_cell.angle_alpha   90.00
_cell.angle_beta   90.00
_cell.angle_gamma   90.00
#
_symmetry.space_group_name_H-M   'P 1'
#
loop_
_entity.id
_entity.type
_entity.pdbx_description
1 polymer ?
#
loop_
_entity_poly.entity_id
_entity_poly.type
_entity_poly.pdbx_seq_one_letter_code
_entity_poly.pdbx_strand_id
1 'polypeptide(L)'
;MIEKLIRMGVAEFIQKVLAGEKYFVGIGLDDINLSSYERYNEMQKYLKSCNHREEPIDLSNSSLRVIIAKNLYLPFVKAIETDFSEANLQGANLCGVIGLEKAINFSDELFKNRTQISQSPRPKRYL
;
A
#
# COMPACT_ATOMS: atom_id res chain seq x y z
N MET A 1 2.39 10.96 22.49
CA MET A 1 3.47 11.81 21.95
C MET A 1 3.34 11.73 20.44
N ILE A 2 3.17 12.85 19.72
CA ILE A 2 3.25 12.83 18.25
C ILE A 2 4.74 12.94 17.94
N GLU A 3 5.39 11.82 17.62
CA GLU A 3 6.76 11.86 17.13
C GLU A 3 6.81 12.63 15.81
N LYS A 4 7.81 13.50 15.68
CA LYS A 4 7.97 14.35 14.50
C LYS A 4 8.41 13.47 13.32
N LEU A 5 7.57 13.39 12.29
CA LEU A 5 7.89 12.65 11.07
C LEU A 5 9.18 13.15 10.40
N ILE A 6 9.97 12.22 9.88
CA ILE A 6 11.13 12.49 9.04
C ILE A 6 10.63 12.70 7.61
N ARG A 7 10.55 13.96 7.17
CA ARG A 7 10.14 14.29 5.80
C ARG A 7 11.16 13.73 4.82
N MET A 8 10.69 12.95 3.85
CA MET A 8 11.52 12.29 2.85
C MET A 8 11.04 12.67 1.45
N GLY A 9 11.97 12.93 0.54
CA GLY A 9 11.65 13.17 -0.87
C GLY A 9 11.44 11.87 -1.64
N VAL A 10 10.68 11.91 -2.75
CA VAL A 10 10.46 10.73 -3.62
C VAL A 10 11.76 10.16 -4.15
N ALA A 11 12.65 11.03 -4.63
CA ALA A 11 13.94 10.64 -5.17
C ALA A 11 14.77 9.88 -4.14
N GLU A 12 14.79 10.42 -2.91
CA GLU A 12 15.49 9.83 -1.78
C GLU A 12 14.88 8.48 -1.39
N PHE A 13 13.55 8.39 -1.30
CA PHE A 13 12.85 7.15 -0.99
C PHE A 13 13.18 6.06 -2.02
N ILE A 14 13.02 6.36 -3.31
CA ILE A 14 13.33 5.41 -4.39
C ILE A 14 14.80 4.99 -4.34
N GLN A 15 15.72 5.94 -4.16
CA GLN A 15 17.15 5.64 -4.08
C GLN A 15 17.47 4.73 -2.90
N LYS A 16 16.89 4.98 -1.72
CA LYS A 16 17.08 4.14 -0.52
C LYS A 16 16.52 2.73 -0.73
N VAL A 17 15.33 2.61 -1.30
CA VAL A 17 14.76 1.29 -1.65
C VAL A 17 15.69 0.54 -2.60
N LEU A 18 16.19 1.20 -3.65
CA LEU A 18 17.12 0.59 -4.62
C LEU A 18 18.48 0.24 -4.01
N ALA A 19 18.90 0.94 -2.96
CA ALA A 19 20.09 0.61 -2.17
C ALA A 19 19.85 -0.55 -1.18
N GLY A 20 18.62 -1.04 -1.08
CA GLY A 20 18.25 -2.15 -0.19
C GLY A 20 17.83 -1.76 1.21
N GLU A 21 17.66 -0.46 1.48
CA GLU A 21 17.05 0.00 2.74
C GLU A 21 15.66 -0.63 2.91
N LYS A 22 15.37 -1.08 4.14
CA LYS A 22 14.08 -1.67 4.52
C LYS A 22 13.39 -0.89 5.61
N TYR A 23 14.10 -0.06 6.36
CA TYR A 23 13.59 0.64 7.52
C TYR A 23 13.23 2.08 7.16
N PHE A 24 11.92 2.30 6.99
CA PHE A 24 11.32 3.59 6.69
C PHE A 24 10.31 3.97 7.78
N VAL A 25 10.68 3.71 9.03
CA VAL A 25 9.83 3.99 10.20
C VAL A 25 9.77 5.50 10.45
N GLY A 26 8.58 6.03 10.68
CA GLY A 26 8.38 7.44 11.03
C GLY A 26 8.63 8.43 9.89
N ILE A 27 8.59 8.00 8.63
CA ILE A 27 8.80 8.90 7.48
C ILE A 27 7.51 9.61 7.07
N GLY A 28 7.64 10.78 6.45
CA GLY A 28 6.52 11.49 5.83
C GLY A 28 6.73 11.64 4.32
N LEU A 29 5.90 10.94 3.55
CA LEU A 29 5.78 11.03 2.09
C LEU A 29 4.33 11.41 1.76
N ASP A 30 3.98 12.68 1.95
CA ASP A 30 2.60 13.16 1.74
C ASP A 30 2.49 13.96 0.44
N ASP A 31 1.33 13.86 -0.23
CA ASP A 31 0.97 14.68 -1.41
C ASP A 31 1.95 14.51 -2.58
N ILE A 32 2.22 13.25 -2.94
CA ILE A 32 3.14 12.96 -4.04
C ILE A 32 2.68 11.83 -4.95
N ASN A 33 2.91 12.02 -6.25
CA ASN A 33 2.77 10.95 -7.24
C ASN A 33 4.07 10.16 -7.39
N LEU A 34 4.20 9.10 -6.58
CA LEU A 34 5.30 8.14 -6.66
C LEU A 34 5.34 7.44 -8.02
N SER A 35 4.18 7.11 -8.59
CA SER A 35 4.08 6.35 -9.84
C SER A 35 4.49 7.12 -11.11
N SER A 36 4.55 8.45 -11.06
CA SER A 36 5.03 9.29 -12.18
C SER A 36 6.54 9.52 -12.16
N TYR A 37 7.25 9.06 -11.13
CA TYR A 37 8.69 9.33 -11.01
C TYR A 37 9.48 8.43 -11.97
N GLU A 38 10.50 8.99 -12.65
CA GLU A 38 11.35 8.32 -13.65
C GLU A 38 11.79 6.91 -13.23
N ARG A 39 12.32 6.81 -12.01
CA ARG A 39 12.91 5.58 -11.47
C ARG A 39 11.90 4.67 -10.75
N TYR A 40 10.61 5.00 -10.81
CA TYR A 40 9.56 4.16 -10.20
C TYR A 40 9.56 2.74 -10.77
N ASN A 41 9.68 2.61 -12.09
CA ASN A 41 9.69 1.29 -12.74
C ASN A 41 10.93 0.47 -12.37
N GLU A 42 12.08 1.11 -12.17
CA GLU A 42 13.30 0.47 -11.67
C GLU A 42 13.08 -0.06 -10.26
N MET A 43 12.53 0.78 -9.37
CA MET A 43 12.15 0.38 -8.01
C MET A 43 11.17 -0.81 -8.00
N GLN A 44 10.14 -0.80 -8.84
CA GLN A 44 9.20 -1.92 -8.95
C GLN A 44 9.88 -3.22 -9.36
N LYS A 45 10.83 -3.18 -10.32
CA LYS A 45 11.60 -4.35 -10.73
C LYS A 45 12.47 -4.87 -9.59
N TYR A 46 13.17 -3.97 -8.90
CA TYR A 46 13.96 -4.30 -7.73
C TYR A 46 13.12 -4.96 -6.64
N LEU A 47 12.00 -4.33 -6.25
CA LEU A 47 11.09 -4.88 -5.26
C LEU A 47 10.61 -6.28 -5.67
N LYS A 48 10.24 -6.52 -6.94
CA LYS A 48 9.84 -7.86 -7.39
C LYS A 48 10.95 -8.92 -7.30
N SER A 49 12.22 -8.52 -7.24
CA SER A 49 13.35 -9.43 -7.07
C SER A 49 13.69 -9.73 -5.60
N CYS A 50 13.15 -8.99 -4.64
CA CYS A 50 13.44 -9.15 -3.21
C CYS A 50 12.59 -10.24 -2.53
N ASN A 51 13.14 -10.84 -1.46
CA ASN A 51 12.40 -11.72 -0.56
C ASN A 51 11.71 -10.93 0.58
N HIS A 52 10.52 -10.40 0.31
CA HIS A 52 9.78 -9.60 1.30
C HIS A 52 9.23 -10.38 2.49
N ARG A 53 9.16 -11.71 2.40
CA ARG A 53 8.60 -12.52 3.49
C ARG A 53 9.57 -12.58 4.68
N GLU A 54 10.85 -12.66 4.40
CA GLU A 54 11.92 -12.68 5.41
C GLU A 54 12.38 -11.26 5.75
N GLU A 55 12.45 -10.37 4.75
CA GLU A 55 12.94 -9.01 4.89
C GLU A 55 11.90 -7.98 4.40
N PRO A 56 10.77 -7.84 5.12
CA PRO A 56 9.72 -6.90 4.74
C PRO A 56 10.21 -5.46 4.89
N ILE A 57 9.74 -4.59 4.00
CA ILE A 57 9.85 -3.14 4.19
C ILE A 57 9.01 -2.73 5.40
N ASP A 58 9.53 -1.82 6.22
CA ASP A 58 8.89 -1.30 7.41
C ASP A 58 8.54 0.18 7.25
N LEU A 59 7.24 0.48 7.20
CA LEU A 59 6.65 1.81 7.14
C LEU A 59 5.92 2.18 8.43
N SER A 60 6.20 1.50 9.54
CA SER A 60 5.49 1.73 10.79
C SER A 60 5.63 3.19 11.25
N ASN A 61 4.57 3.75 11.84
CA ASN A 61 4.50 5.15 12.29
C ASN A 61 4.71 6.20 11.18
N SER A 62 4.62 5.82 9.91
CA SER A 62 4.84 6.73 8.78
C SER A 62 3.54 7.37 8.27
N SER A 63 3.67 8.49 7.57
CA SER A 63 2.57 9.16 6.86
C SER A 63 2.81 9.05 5.36
N LEU A 64 1.85 8.44 4.68
CA LEU A 64 1.79 8.28 3.23
C LEU A 64 0.43 8.80 2.73
N ARG A 65 0.04 10.01 3.18
CA ARG A 65 -1.26 10.58 2.83
C ARG A 65 -1.27 11.15 1.42
N VAL A 66 -2.41 11.02 0.73
CA VAL A 66 -2.63 11.59 -0.61
C VAL A 66 -1.58 11.09 -1.64
N ILE A 67 -0.88 9.98 -1.36
CA ILE A 67 0.12 9.47 -2.31
C ILE A 67 -0.57 8.83 -3.51
N ILE A 68 0.06 8.94 -4.69
CA ILE A 68 -0.35 8.17 -5.87
C ILE A 68 0.74 7.15 -6.17
N ALA A 69 0.47 5.89 -5.86
CA ALA A 69 1.41 4.79 -6.05
C ALA A 69 0.71 3.60 -6.74
N LYS A 70 0.24 3.85 -7.96
CA LYS A 70 -0.45 2.84 -8.77
C LYS A 70 0.47 1.66 -9.05
N ASN A 71 -0.08 0.45 -8.95
CA ASN A 71 0.64 -0.82 -9.17
C ASN A 71 1.86 -1.03 -8.27
N LEU A 72 1.91 -0.39 -7.09
CA LEU A 72 3.02 -0.54 -6.14
C LEU A 72 3.15 -1.99 -5.65
N TYR A 73 4.32 -2.59 -5.82
CA TYR A 73 4.62 -3.94 -5.34
C TYR A 73 5.31 -3.89 -3.97
N LEU A 74 4.53 -4.07 -2.90
CA LEU A 74 5.02 -4.13 -1.51
C LEU A 74 4.29 -5.24 -0.73
N PRO A 75 4.47 -6.53 -1.11
CA PRO A 75 3.93 -7.62 -0.33
C PRO A 75 4.62 -7.67 1.04
N PHE A 76 3.91 -8.15 2.06
CA PHE A 76 4.39 -8.31 3.44
C PHE A 76 4.90 -7.05 4.14
N VAL A 77 4.65 -5.86 3.58
CA VAL A 77 5.06 -4.60 4.21
C VAL A 77 4.51 -4.51 5.64
N LYS A 78 5.33 -4.00 6.57
CA LYS A 78 4.88 -3.64 7.91
C LYS A 78 4.36 -2.21 7.87
N ALA A 79 3.11 -2.04 8.24
CA ALA A 79 2.38 -0.77 8.12
C ALA A 79 1.66 -0.41 9.43
N ILE A 80 2.29 -0.70 10.57
CA ILE A 80 1.70 -0.49 11.89
C ILE A 80 1.60 1.01 12.15
N GLU A 81 0.38 1.49 12.38
CA GLU A 81 0.09 2.93 12.59
C GLU A 81 0.53 3.82 11.43
N THR A 82 0.59 3.26 10.22
CA THR A 82 0.86 4.03 9.00
C THR A 82 -0.40 4.70 8.50
N ASP A 83 -0.32 6.01 8.22
CA ASP A 83 -1.43 6.78 7.66
C ASP A 83 -1.42 6.73 6.13
N PHE A 84 -2.41 6.05 5.54
CA PHE A 84 -2.64 6.00 4.09
C PHE A 84 -3.89 6.79 3.68
N SER A 85 -4.35 7.73 4.49
CA SER A 85 -5.55 8.52 4.18
C SER A 85 -5.44 9.17 2.81
N GLU A 86 -6.48 9.00 1.98
CA GLU A 86 -6.57 9.53 0.62
C GLU A 86 -5.51 9.01 -0.38
N ALA A 87 -4.75 7.96 -0.01
CA ALA A 87 -3.79 7.35 -0.93
C ALA A 87 -4.48 6.63 -2.10
N ASN A 88 -3.98 6.86 -3.32
CA ASN A 88 -4.34 6.10 -4.50
C ASN A 88 -3.37 4.92 -4.71
N LEU A 89 -3.77 3.77 -4.19
CA LEU A 89 -3.04 2.49 -4.28
C LEU A 89 -3.67 1.53 -5.31
N GLN A 90 -4.31 2.07 -6.35
CA GLN A 90 -4.96 1.25 -7.38
C GLN A 90 -3.98 0.23 -7.98
N GLY A 91 -4.33 -1.05 -7.92
CA GLY A 91 -3.53 -2.16 -8.46
C GLY A 91 -2.28 -2.50 -7.63
N ALA A 92 -2.08 -1.88 -6.46
CA ALA A 92 -0.96 -2.20 -5.59
C ALA A 92 -1.06 -3.65 -5.07
N ASN A 93 0.09 -4.34 -5.03
CA ASN A 93 0.21 -5.62 -4.36
C ASN A 93 0.63 -5.40 -2.91
N LEU A 94 -0.35 -5.50 -2.01
CA LEU A 94 -0.21 -5.41 -0.56
C LEU A 94 -0.65 -6.72 0.10
N CYS A 95 -0.33 -7.87 -0.51
CA CYS A 95 -0.66 -9.15 0.10
C CYS A 95 0.18 -9.39 1.37
N GLY A 96 -0.42 -9.99 2.40
CA GLY A 96 0.29 -10.34 3.63
C GLY A 96 0.75 -9.16 4.49
N VAL A 97 0.19 -7.96 4.31
CA VAL A 97 0.55 -6.79 5.11
C VAL A 97 0.27 -6.99 6.59
N ILE A 98 1.21 -6.50 7.41
CA ILE A 98 1.15 -6.55 8.86
C ILE A 98 0.76 -5.17 9.38
N GLY A 99 -0.24 -5.08 10.26
CA GLY A 99 -0.64 -3.82 10.90
C GLY A 99 -1.62 -2.96 10.10
N LEU A 100 -2.26 -3.52 9.06
CA LEU A 100 -3.21 -2.82 8.19
C LEU A 100 -4.53 -2.43 8.90
N GLU A 101 -4.74 -2.84 10.15
CA GLU A 101 -5.98 -2.70 10.91
C GLU A 101 -6.43 -1.25 11.11
N LYS A 102 -5.50 -0.29 11.09
CA LYS A 102 -5.80 1.16 11.13
C LYS A 102 -5.63 1.87 9.78
N ALA A 103 -4.95 1.23 8.83
CA ALA A 103 -4.52 1.84 7.57
C ALA A 103 -5.66 2.00 6.56
N ILE A 104 -6.80 1.31 6.75
CA ILE A 104 -7.88 1.26 5.79
C ILE A 104 -9.24 1.48 6.42
N ASN A 105 -9.68 2.74 6.38
CA ASN A 105 -10.99 3.01 5.80
C ASN A 105 -10.92 2.70 4.30
N PHE A 106 -10.84 1.40 3.93
CA PHE A 106 -11.31 1.02 2.60
C PHE A 106 -12.77 1.42 2.63
N SER A 107 -13.10 2.49 1.93
CA SER A 107 -14.46 2.99 1.82
C SER A 107 -15.39 1.79 1.62
N ASP A 108 -16.32 1.64 2.57
CA ASP A 108 -17.43 0.69 2.59
C ASP A 108 -18.18 0.59 1.24
N GLU A 109 -17.93 1.49 0.30
CA GLU A 109 -18.50 1.52 -1.05
C GLU A 109 -18.01 0.42 -1.99
N LEU A 110 -16.77 -0.07 -1.87
CA LEU A 110 -16.27 -1.12 -2.79
C LEU A 110 -16.79 -2.53 -2.44
N PHE A 111 -17.19 -2.76 -1.19
CA PHE A 111 -17.73 -4.05 -0.74
C PHE A 111 -19.25 -4.14 -0.78
N LYS A 112 -19.99 -3.03 -0.70
CA LYS A 112 -21.47 -3.04 -0.78
C LYS A 112 -22.00 -3.49 -2.15
N ASN A 113 -21.21 -3.37 -3.22
CA ASN A 113 -21.64 -3.72 -4.58
C ASN A 113 -21.34 -5.16 -5.01
N ARG A 114 -20.61 -5.97 -4.22
CA ARG A 114 -20.34 -7.38 -4.57
C ARG A 114 -21.35 -8.38 -3.99
N THR A 115 -22.20 -7.96 -3.05
CA THR A 115 -23.13 -8.87 -2.35
C THR A 115 -24.54 -8.90 -2.95
N GLN A 116 -24.80 -8.25 -4.10
CA GLN A 116 -26.12 -8.27 -4.75
C GLN A 116 -26.23 -9.19 -5.98
N ILE A 117 -25.18 -9.96 -6.34
CA ILE A 117 -25.23 -10.91 -7.46
C ILE A 117 -25.01 -12.35 -6.96
N SER A 118 -25.86 -12.82 -6.05
CA SER A 118 -25.92 -14.26 -5.72
C SER A 118 -27.24 -14.65 -5.04
N GLN A 119 -28.39 -14.14 -5.48
CA GLN A 119 -29.68 -14.78 -5.18
C GLN A 119 -30.64 -14.65 -6.37
N SER A 120 -30.33 -15.33 -7.47
CA SER A 120 -31.35 -15.70 -8.47
C SER A 120 -32.06 -16.98 -7.98
N PRO A 121 -33.39 -16.96 -7.78
CA PRO A 121 -34.13 -18.14 -7.34
C PRO A 121 -34.13 -19.20 -8.44
N ARG A 122 -33.78 -20.45 -8.09
CA ARG A 122 -33.92 -21.60 -9.00
C ARG A 122 -35.39 -21.76 -9.39
N PRO A 123 -35.73 -21.98 -10.68
CA PRO A 123 -37.10 -22.22 -11.08
C PRO A 123 -37.59 -23.54 -10.47
N LYS A 124 -38.74 -23.49 -9.80
CA LYS A 124 -39.45 -24.68 -9.31
C LYS A 124 -39.83 -25.54 -10.51
N ARG A 125 -39.30 -26.77 -10.58
CA ARG A 125 -39.85 -27.81 -11.45
C ARG A 125 -41.15 -28.27 -10.82
N TYR A 126 -42.27 -27.99 -11.50
CA TYR A 126 -43.53 -28.67 -11.22
C TYR A 126 -43.45 -30.06 -11.84
N LEU A 127 -43.66 -31.09 -11.02
CA LEU A 127 -43.99 -32.46 -11.44
C LEU A 127 -45.51 -32.62 -11.31
#